data_AF-A0AAU1TLQ2-F1
#
_entry.id   AF-A0AAU1TLQ2-F1
#
_cell.length_a   1.000
_cell.length_b   1.000
_cell.length_c   1.000
_cell.angle_alpha   90.00
_cell.angle_beta   90.00
_cell.angle_gamma   90.00
#
_symmetry.space_group_name_H-M   'P 1'
#
loop_
_entity.id
_entity.type
_entity.pdbx_description
1 polymer ?
#
loop_
_entity_poly.entity_id
_entity_poly.type
_entity_poly.pdbx_seq_one_letter_code
_entity_poly.pdbx_strand_id
1 'polypeptide(L)'
;MSRYVGVVVIARGAREVMAPLTRPDDDRAWHQCFTPVEVGMSDAWTVEFVRHNWDGLLPHLEALAWPRPETVQVPIGGEDDDCFGLWMMYGGRLVEVPLPHTLRHQDGYDFTGWLTRTDGSPAEG
;
A
#
# COMPACT_ATOMS: atom_id res chain seq x y z
N MET A 1 -10.62 -4.73 13.80
CA MET A 1 -10.03 -3.61 13.05
C MET A 1 -8.55 -3.65 13.33
N SER A 2 -7.70 -3.82 12.31
CA SER A 2 -6.25 -4.02 12.45
C SER A 2 -5.50 -2.85 13.08
N ARG A 3 -4.57 -3.11 14.00
CA ARG A 3 -3.75 -2.10 14.70
C ARG A 3 -2.61 -1.56 13.84
N TYR A 4 -2.16 -2.33 12.87
CA TYR A 4 -1.09 -1.98 11.95
C TYR A 4 -1.59 -2.12 10.51
N VAL A 5 -1.04 -1.27 9.64
CA VAL A 5 -1.29 -1.28 8.21
C VAL A 5 0.04 -1.49 7.50
N GLY A 6 0.17 -2.60 6.80
CA GLY A 6 1.28 -2.89 5.91
C GLY A 6 1.01 -2.33 4.52
N VAL A 7 1.97 -1.60 3.99
CA VAL A 7 1.99 -1.15 2.59
C VAL A 7 3.15 -1.83 1.90
N VAL A 8 2.87 -2.51 0.80
CA VAL A 8 3.88 -3.06 -0.09
C VAL A 8 3.91 -2.24 -1.37
N VAL A 9 5.08 -1.98 -1.92
CA VAL A 9 5.26 -1.39 -3.25
C VAL A 9 6.04 -2.38 -4.08
N ILE A 10 5.49 -2.80 -5.22
CA ILE A 10 6.15 -3.64 -6.21
C ILE A 10 6.34 -2.79 -7.46
N ALA A 11 7.57 -2.58 -7.91
CA ALA A 11 7.88 -1.73 -9.06
C ALA A 11 9.22 -2.10 -9.71
N ARG A 12 9.19 -2.50 -10.98
CA ARG A 12 10.36 -3.06 -11.67
C ARG A 12 11.41 -1.99 -11.98
N GLY A 13 12.65 -2.23 -11.57
CA GLY A 13 13.76 -1.30 -11.79
C GLY A 13 13.66 -0.02 -10.96
N ALA A 14 12.81 0.01 -9.92
CA ALA A 14 12.53 1.20 -9.14
C ALA A 14 13.52 1.47 -8.00
N ARG A 15 14.65 0.75 -7.94
CA ARG A 15 15.62 0.86 -6.84
C ARG A 15 16.07 2.29 -6.57
N GLU A 16 16.35 3.07 -7.61
CA GLU A 16 16.79 4.46 -7.48
C GLU A 16 15.65 5.38 -7.00
N VAL A 17 14.43 5.16 -7.50
CA VAL A 17 13.23 5.92 -7.08
C VAL A 17 12.85 5.62 -5.63
N MET A 18 13.03 4.37 -5.20
CA MET A 18 12.71 3.94 -3.83
C MET A 18 13.82 4.26 -2.82
N ALA A 19 15.06 4.48 -3.25
CA ALA A 19 16.20 4.70 -2.33
C ALA A 19 16.01 5.87 -1.35
N PRO A 20 15.40 7.02 -1.71
CA PRO A 20 15.08 8.07 -0.74
C PRO A 20 14.04 7.61 0.29
N LEU A 21 13.07 6.79 -0.13
CA LEU A 21 11.99 6.31 0.73
C LEU A 21 12.46 5.30 1.80
N THR A 22 13.65 4.72 1.64
CA THR A 22 14.28 3.83 2.62
C THR A 22 15.11 4.57 3.68
N ARG A 23 14.98 5.89 3.77
CA ARG A 23 15.71 6.74 4.72
C ARG A 23 14.74 7.65 5.48
N PRO A 24 15.09 8.08 6.69
CA PRO A 24 14.33 9.11 7.40
C PRO A 24 14.31 10.40 6.58
N ASP A 25 13.18 11.10 6.61
CA ASP A 25 12.96 12.36 5.93
C ASP A 25 11.87 13.11 6.71
N ASP A 26 12.26 14.26 7.27
CA ASP A 26 11.44 15.08 8.15
C ASP A 26 10.43 15.95 7.37
N ASP A 27 10.58 16.05 6.04
CA ASP A 27 9.67 16.83 5.19
C ASP A 27 8.43 16.02 4.75
N ARG A 28 8.40 14.70 5.02
CA ARG A 28 7.25 13.84 4.72
C ARG A 28 6.19 13.93 5.81
N ALA A 29 4.92 13.78 5.40
CA ALA A 29 3.79 13.71 6.33
C ALA A 29 3.80 12.44 7.21
N TRP A 30 4.55 11.41 6.79
CA TRP A 30 4.79 10.17 7.54
C TRP A 30 6.30 9.96 7.72
N HIS A 31 6.68 9.24 8.77
CA HIS A 31 8.08 9.16 9.21
C HIS A 31 8.71 7.77 8.98
N GLN A 32 7.90 6.77 8.66
CA GLN A 32 8.35 5.39 8.44
C GLN A 32 9.15 5.27 7.15
N CYS A 33 10.12 4.36 7.17
CA CYS A 33 11.00 4.07 6.05
C CYS A 33 10.61 2.74 5.42
N PHE A 34 10.64 2.69 4.08
CA PHE A 34 10.49 1.45 3.36
C PHE A 34 11.72 0.56 3.54
N THR A 35 11.51 -0.75 3.62
CA THR A 35 12.57 -1.76 3.60
C THR A 35 12.42 -2.62 2.34
N PRO A 36 13.52 -2.97 1.64
CA PRO A 36 13.46 -3.91 0.54
C PRO A 36 12.95 -5.28 1.02
N VAL A 37 12.10 -5.92 0.23
CA VAL A 37 11.66 -7.30 0.50
C VAL A 37 12.77 -8.24 0.05
N GLU A 38 13.39 -8.95 0.99
CA GLU A 38 14.60 -9.76 0.72
C GLU A 38 14.31 -11.11 0.05
N VAL A 39 13.04 -11.52 -0.07
CA VAL A 39 12.67 -12.87 -0.52
C VAL A 39 12.22 -12.86 -1.98
N GLY A 40 13.13 -13.21 -2.90
CA GLY A 40 12.82 -13.56 -4.29
C GLY A 40 12.23 -12.46 -5.19
N MET A 41 11.95 -11.27 -4.63
CA MET A 41 11.37 -10.12 -5.32
C MET A 41 12.31 -8.92 -5.21
N SER A 42 13.28 -8.81 -6.11
CA SER A 42 14.27 -7.71 -6.12
C SER A 42 13.68 -6.30 -6.32
N ASP A 43 12.40 -6.23 -6.65
CA ASP A 43 11.67 -5.04 -7.06
C ASP A 43 10.47 -4.77 -6.13
N ALA A 44 10.58 -5.16 -4.85
CA ALA A 44 9.54 -4.96 -3.85
C ALA A 44 10.08 -4.32 -2.56
N TRP A 45 9.25 -3.49 -1.94
CA TRP A 45 9.52 -2.82 -0.67
C TRP A 45 8.29 -2.87 0.22
N THR A 46 8.49 -2.90 1.53
CA THR A 46 7.40 -2.89 2.52
C THR A 46 7.63 -1.80 3.56
N VAL A 47 6.55 -1.30 4.14
CA VAL A 47 6.54 -0.40 5.29
C VAL A 47 5.30 -0.68 6.13
N GLU A 48 5.43 -0.56 7.44
CA GLU A 48 4.32 -0.76 8.37
C GLU A 48 4.01 0.54 9.11
N PHE A 49 2.73 0.86 9.18
CA PHE A 49 2.20 2.06 9.82
C PHE A 49 1.36 1.67 11.04
N VAL A 50 1.48 2.48 12.10
CA VAL A 50 0.54 2.44 13.22
C VAL A 50 -0.62 3.34 12.83
N ARG A 51 -1.84 2.79 12.78
CA ARG A 51 -3.09 3.40 12.26
C ARG A 51 -3.04 4.91 11.92
N HIS A 52 -3.46 5.24 10.70
CA HIS A 52 -3.78 6.59 10.21
C HIS A 52 -2.60 7.57 10.08
N ASN A 53 -1.35 7.16 10.27
CA ASN A 53 -0.19 8.04 10.07
C ASN A 53 0.47 7.89 8.70
N TRP A 54 -0.27 7.42 7.70
CA TRP A 54 0.18 7.23 6.31
C TRP A 54 -0.52 8.18 5.33
N ASP A 55 -1.15 9.25 5.86
CA ASP A 55 -1.77 10.30 5.08
C ASP A 55 -0.78 10.91 4.07
N GLY A 56 -1.25 11.08 2.83
CA GLY A 56 -0.42 11.60 1.74
C GLY A 56 0.51 10.58 1.07
N LEU A 57 0.60 9.35 1.57
CA LEU A 57 1.46 8.32 0.98
C LEU A 57 1.08 8.00 -0.48
N LEU A 58 -0.21 7.75 -0.77
CA LEU A 58 -0.65 7.40 -2.12
C LEU A 58 -0.40 8.54 -3.13
N PRO A 59 -0.76 9.82 -2.85
CA PRO A 59 -0.38 10.94 -3.71
C PRO A 59 1.13 11.08 -3.92
N HIS A 60 1.94 10.82 -2.87
CA HIS A 60 3.39 10.88 -3.01
C HIS A 60 3.92 9.78 -3.92
N LEU A 61 3.47 8.53 -3.73
CA LEU A 61 3.83 7.41 -4.61
C LEU A 61 3.38 7.67 -6.05
N GLU A 62 2.19 8.26 -6.28
CA GLU A 62 1.73 8.64 -7.61
C GLU A 62 2.67 9.64 -8.30
N ALA A 63 3.22 10.61 -7.54
CA ALA A 63 4.08 11.66 -8.07
C ALA A 63 5.51 11.22 -8.40
N LEU A 64 5.93 10.02 -7.97
CA LEU A 64 7.28 9.53 -8.23
C LEU A 64 7.48 9.25 -9.73
N ALA A 65 8.68 9.57 -10.22
CA ALA A 65 9.09 9.35 -11.60
C ALA A 65 9.44 7.88 -11.86
N TRP A 66 8.44 6.98 -11.80
CA TRP A 66 8.63 5.55 -11.97
C TRP A 66 9.26 5.22 -13.35
N PRO A 67 10.34 4.42 -13.41
CA PRO A 67 10.96 4.05 -14.69
C PRO A 67 10.04 3.20 -15.57
N ARG A 68 9.19 2.41 -14.91
CA ARG A 68 8.21 1.49 -15.52
C ARG A 68 6.87 1.58 -14.79
N PRO A 69 6.10 2.67 -14.97
CA PRO A 69 4.87 2.89 -14.24
C PRO A 69 3.90 1.71 -14.35
N GLU A 70 3.82 1.04 -15.51
CA GLU A 70 2.93 -0.09 -15.74
C GLU A 70 3.18 -1.31 -14.84
N THR A 71 4.31 -1.33 -14.12
CA THR A 71 4.68 -2.40 -13.19
C THR A 71 4.35 -2.08 -11.74
N VAL A 72 3.99 -0.82 -11.44
CA VAL A 72 3.76 -0.34 -10.08
C VAL A 72 2.46 -0.94 -9.52
N GLN A 73 2.58 -1.65 -8.41
CA GLN A 73 1.48 -2.19 -7.61
C GLN A 73 1.69 -1.82 -6.15
N VAL A 74 0.63 -1.38 -5.48
CA VAL A 74 0.65 -0.99 -4.08
C VAL A 74 -0.46 -1.71 -3.32
N PRO A 75 -0.23 -2.97 -2.88
CA PRO A 75 -1.15 -3.62 -1.96
C PRO A 75 -1.06 -3.01 -0.55
N ILE A 76 -2.23 -2.84 0.08
CA ILE A 76 -2.36 -2.37 1.45
C ILE A 76 -3.23 -3.35 2.24
N GLY A 77 -2.71 -3.82 3.37
CA GLY A 77 -3.33 -4.84 4.21
C GLY A 77 -3.06 -4.62 5.69
N GLY A 78 -3.88 -5.21 6.56
CA GLY A 78 -3.67 -5.26 8.01
C GLY A 78 -3.21 -6.63 8.48
N GLU A 79 -2.88 -6.73 9.77
CA GLU A 79 -2.43 -7.98 10.42
C GLU A 79 -3.52 -9.05 10.51
N ASP A 80 -4.81 -8.65 10.53
CA ASP A 80 -5.95 -9.56 10.71
C ASP A 80 -6.53 -10.07 9.36
N ASP A 81 -5.71 -10.19 8.32
CA ASP A 81 -6.13 -10.42 6.92
C ASP A 81 -7.12 -9.36 6.36
N ASP A 82 -7.23 -8.22 7.06
CA ASP A 82 -7.97 -7.05 6.60
C ASP A 82 -7.32 -6.54 5.29
N CYS A 83 -8.00 -6.65 4.16
CA CYS A 83 -7.49 -6.07 2.91
C CYS A 83 -7.96 -4.61 2.83
N PHE A 84 -7.06 -3.63 2.71
CA PHE A 84 -7.49 -2.24 2.53
C PHE A 84 -7.68 -1.92 1.05
N GLY A 85 -6.83 -2.48 0.19
CA GLY A 85 -7.00 -2.39 -1.25
C GLY A 85 -5.73 -2.71 -2.02
N LEU A 86 -5.82 -2.57 -3.35
CA LEU A 86 -4.70 -2.66 -4.27
C LEU A 86 -4.74 -1.45 -5.19
N TRP A 87 -3.64 -0.71 -5.30
CA TRP A 87 -3.52 0.36 -6.28
C TRP A 87 -2.51 0.00 -7.37
N MET A 88 -2.79 0.42 -8.60
CA MET A 88 -1.90 0.24 -9.74
C MET A 88 -1.79 1.54 -10.54
N MET A 89 -0.63 1.77 -11.16
CA MET A 89 -0.44 2.95 -12.01
C MET A 89 -1.10 2.75 -13.38
N TYR A 90 -2.07 3.59 -13.71
CA TYR A 90 -2.72 3.69 -15.02
C TYR A 90 -2.74 5.13 -15.52
N GLY A 91 -2.20 5.36 -16.71
CA GLY A 91 -2.22 6.70 -17.33
C GLY A 91 -1.56 7.79 -16.47
N GLY A 92 -0.51 7.43 -15.72
CA GLY A 92 0.20 8.34 -14.81
C GLY A 92 -0.50 8.61 -13.48
N ARG A 93 -1.54 7.84 -13.14
CA ARG A 93 -2.26 7.95 -11.86
C ARG A 93 -2.30 6.62 -11.13
N LEU A 94 -2.24 6.68 -9.80
CA LEU A 94 -2.32 5.54 -8.92
C LEU A 94 -3.80 5.27 -8.61
N VAL A 95 -4.37 4.28 -9.28
CA VAL A 95 -5.81 3.99 -9.26
C VAL A 95 -6.06 2.72 -8.45
N GLU A 96 -7.05 2.75 -7.58
CA GLU A 96 -7.49 1.55 -6.86
C GLU A 96 -8.12 0.55 -7.83
N VAL A 97 -7.65 -0.69 -7.78
CA VAL A 97 -8.13 -1.80 -8.60
C VAL A 97 -9.20 -2.57 -7.83
N PRO A 98 -10.42 -2.74 -8.39
CA PRO A 98 -11.45 -3.56 -7.77
C PRO A 98 -10.98 -5.01 -7.58
N LEU A 99 -10.99 -5.48 -6.33
CA LEU A 99 -10.70 -6.88 -6.03
C LEU A 99 -11.99 -7.71 -6.09
N PRO A 100 -12.03 -8.82 -6.85
CA PRO A 100 -13.23 -9.65 -6.93
C PRO A 100 -13.57 -10.25 -5.56
N HIS A 101 -14.87 -10.46 -5.33
CA HIS A 101 -15.38 -11.03 -4.07
C HIS A 101 -15.00 -10.20 -2.84
N THR A 102 -15.02 -8.87 -2.96
CA THR A 102 -14.80 -7.97 -1.81
C THR A 102 -15.93 -6.97 -1.65
N LEU A 103 -16.21 -6.60 -0.40
CA LEU A 103 -17.13 -5.53 -0.04
C LEU A 103 -16.38 -4.41 0.69
N ARG A 104 -16.58 -3.17 0.23
CA ARG A 104 -16.01 -1.96 0.82
C ARG A 104 -16.81 -1.52 2.04
N HIS A 105 -16.13 -1.41 3.16
CA HIS A 105 -16.62 -0.80 4.39
C HIS A 105 -15.90 0.52 4.60
N GLN A 106 -16.68 1.57 4.83
CA GLN A 106 -16.15 2.87 5.20
C GLN A 106 -16.56 3.12 6.64
N ASP A 107 -15.59 3.40 7.49
CA ASP A 107 -15.83 3.98 8.81
C ASP A 107 -15.12 5.33 8.76
N GLY A 108 -15.85 6.42 9.02
CA GLY A 108 -15.56 7.79 8.53
C GLY A 108 -14.24 8.44 8.95
N TYR A 109 -13.31 7.66 9.51
CA TYR A 109 -11.96 8.02 9.92
C TYR A 109 -10.87 7.56 8.93
N ASP A 110 -11.14 6.61 8.05
CA ASP A 110 -10.17 6.10 7.07
C ASP A 110 -10.62 6.44 5.65
N PHE A 111 -9.79 7.21 4.92
CA PHE A 111 -10.13 7.65 3.56
C PHE A 111 -10.20 6.50 2.57
N THR A 112 -9.56 5.35 2.84
CA THR A 112 -9.64 4.16 1.98
C THR A 112 -10.69 3.15 2.44
N GLY A 113 -11.10 3.19 3.71
CA GLY A 113 -11.88 2.10 4.32
C GLY A 113 -11.17 0.74 4.22
N TRP A 114 -11.88 -0.36 4.47
CA TRP A 114 -11.36 -1.71 4.29
C TRP A 114 -12.28 -2.60 3.45
N LEU A 115 -11.73 -3.71 2.97
CA LEU A 115 -12.39 -4.77 2.22
C LEU A 115 -12.51 -6.02 3.07
N THR A 116 -13.71 -6.59 3.08
CA THR A 116 -13.90 -7.97 3.55
C THR A 116 -14.18 -8.89 2.37
N ARG A 117 -13.63 -10.10 2.40
CA ARG A 117 -13.95 -11.16 1.44
C ARG A 117 -15.42 -11.58 1.56
N THR A 118 -16.14 -11.66 0.44
CA THR A 118 -17.53 -12.15 0.40
C THR A 118 -17.62 -13.67 0.26
N ASP A 119 -16.48 -14.32 -0.01
CA ASP A 119 -16.34 -15.76 -0.20
C ASP A 119 -15.41 -16.39 0.85
N GLY A 120 -15.08 -15.64 1.90
CA GLY A 120 -14.40 -16.17 3.08
C GLY A 120 -15.32 -17.10 3.87
N SER A 121 -14.73 -18.08 4.57
CA SER A 121 -15.46 -18.83 5.60
C SER A 121 -16.10 -17.85 6.58
N PRO A 122 -17.35 -18.09 7.06
CA PRO A 122 -17.91 -17.26 8.11
C PRO A 122 -16.93 -17.23 9.28
N ALA A 123 -16.58 -16.03 9.74
CA ALA A 123 -15.77 -15.88 10.95
C ALA A 123 -16.43 -16.70 12.05
N GLU A 124 -15.68 -17.63 12.66
CA GLU A 124 -16.18 -18.36 13.83
C GLU A 124 -16.52 -17.30 14.89
N GLY A 125 -17.81 -17.23 15.25
CA GLY A 125 -18.35 -16.26 16.19
C GLY A 125 -18.09 -16.59 17.65
#